data_AF-A0A7D9L9T8-F1
#
_entry.id   AF-A0A7D9L9T8-F1
#
_cell.length_a   1.000
_cell.length_b   1.000
_cell.length_c   1.000
_cell.angle_alpha   90.00
_cell.angle_beta   90.00
_cell.angle_gamma   90.00
#
_symmetry.space_group_name_H-M   'P 1'
#
loop_
_entity.id
_entity.type
_entity.pdbx_description
1 polymer ?
#
loop_
_entity_poly.entity_id
_entity_poly.type
_entity_poly.pdbx_seq_one_letter_code
_entity_poly.pdbx_strand_id
1 'polypeptide(L)'
;MDGTTLGIQKTYLPNHLVQSGTGLLDGSRFEMRNFINRKGMRDLLKDFSKSETSFEEFEELKSEIPSPGLKILFDSLEEGGFTSGCPDSCKRFLAALASDKPVCAIVPPNEEVLDLLTRISDGVNPKDNPATDLKLLHEQVPLLFNILKICGEIPPSIRPVVKELTCKAVSPFEYENGQQRLPHNLPPPQENNASNGYLPCLPELVQRGNYVLDSKKTKQGDCAKLARAKHKKHGTLIPGIFCLLCPHGICYGFEIMRDHESPNIPFTILRTRFPKAPELVIYDNSCRLHEYCLNRDPAFFKNTKFVVDKFHWKNHSGCCEGYNMKLYPTLTVHNSQAAEQCNSAIKPLASMVSYMEYQNFLLFSKLYIWYRNMLRIVKLNPERDVPYKDYFLAINGQS
;
A
#
# COMPACT_ATOMS: atom_id res chain seq x y z
N MET A 1 12.30 -4.77 -0.65
CA MET A 1 13.06 -5.90 -1.18
C MET A 1 12.25 -6.33 -2.36
N ASP A 2 12.86 -6.18 -3.53
CA ASP A 2 12.37 -6.75 -4.79
C ASP A 2 11.98 -8.21 -4.55
N GLY A 3 11.07 -8.73 -5.37
CA GLY A 3 10.68 -10.15 -5.34
C GLY A 3 11.84 -11.06 -4.96
N THR A 4 11.59 -12.02 -4.07
CA THR A 4 12.60 -12.96 -3.59
C THR A 4 13.43 -13.43 -4.79
N THR A 5 14.76 -13.29 -4.76
CA THR A 5 15.68 -13.55 -5.91
C THR A 5 15.77 -15.02 -6.32
N LEU A 6 14.75 -15.81 -5.99
CA LEU A 6 14.57 -17.19 -6.37
C LEU A 6 13.86 -17.21 -7.73
N GLY A 7 14.64 -17.29 -8.80
CA GLY A 7 14.12 -17.25 -10.17
C GLY A 7 14.69 -18.33 -11.07
N ILE A 8 13.84 -18.91 -11.91
CA ILE A 8 14.20 -19.80 -13.03
C ILE A 8 14.33 -19.04 -14.35
N GLN A 9 14.81 -19.70 -15.41
CA GLN A 9 14.79 -19.13 -16.75
C GLN A 9 13.36 -18.92 -17.23
N LYS A 10 13.09 -17.75 -17.84
CA LYS A 10 11.78 -17.41 -18.42
C LYS A 10 11.32 -18.41 -19.47
N THR A 11 12.26 -19.02 -20.20
CA THR A 11 12.01 -20.07 -21.21
C THR A 11 11.38 -21.33 -20.62
N TYR A 12 11.53 -21.57 -19.31
CA TYR A 12 10.90 -22.70 -18.64
C TYR A 12 9.50 -22.39 -18.10
N LEU A 13 9.04 -21.14 -18.15
CA LEU A 13 7.67 -20.82 -17.75
C LEU A 13 6.66 -21.32 -18.79
N PRO A 14 5.52 -21.91 -18.35
CA PRO A 14 4.46 -22.27 -19.28
C PRO A 14 3.85 -21.02 -19.93
N ASN A 15 3.54 -21.11 -21.23
CA ASN A 15 2.99 -20.01 -22.04
C ASN A 15 1.54 -19.62 -21.70
N HIS A 16 0.90 -20.28 -20.73
CA HIS A 16 -0.51 -20.05 -20.45
C HIS A 16 -0.75 -18.91 -19.45
N LEU A 17 -1.98 -18.41 -19.53
CA LEU A 17 -2.71 -17.54 -18.60
C LEU A 17 -2.80 -16.07 -19.04
N VAL A 18 -3.59 -15.83 -20.09
CA VAL A 18 -4.43 -14.64 -20.17
C VAL A 18 -5.73 -15.02 -19.46
N GLN A 19 -6.00 -14.43 -18.30
CA GLN A 19 -7.29 -14.63 -17.63
C GLN A 19 -8.35 -13.84 -18.40
N SER A 20 -9.31 -14.57 -18.98
CA SER A 20 -10.46 -14.03 -19.69
C SER A 20 -11.69 -14.07 -18.78
N GLY A 21 -11.89 -13.01 -17.98
CA GLY A 21 -13.21 -12.68 -17.42
C GLY A 21 -14.12 -11.99 -18.45
N THR A 22 -15.42 -12.14 -18.28
CA THR A 22 -16.46 -11.45 -19.07
C THR A 22 -16.82 -10.11 -18.41
N GLY A 23 -16.76 -9.01 -19.17
CA GLY A 23 -17.06 -7.66 -18.69
C GLY A 23 -15.88 -6.94 -18.06
N LEU A 24 -15.74 -5.64 -18.33
CA LEU A 24 -14.69 -4.80 -17.76
C LEU A 24 -15.19 -4.09 -16.49
N LEU A 25 -14.62 -4.45 -15.35
CA LEU A 25 -14.87 -3.82 -14.05
C LEU A 25 -14.08 -2.51 -13.94
N ASP A 26 -14.68 -1.49 -13.32
CA ASP A 26 -14.02 -0.20 -13.09
C ASP A 26 -13.94 0.12 -11.59
N GLY A 27 -12.80 0.66 -11.17
CA GLY A 27 -12.55 1.07 -9.80
C GLY A 27 -12.74 2.58 -9.61
N SER A 28 -11.93 3.15 -8.73
CA SER A 28 -11.86 4.60 -8.54
C SER A 28 -10.93 5.25 -9.57
N ARG A 29 -11.12 6.55 -9.81
CA ARG A 29 -10.29 7.36 -10.70
C ARG A 29 -9.26 8.18 -9.93
N PHE A 30 -8.25 8.69 -10.64
CA PHE A 30 -7.21 9.55 -10.06
C PHE A 30 -7.84 10.79 -9.40
N GLU A 31 -8.79 11.45 -10.08
CA GLU A 31 -9.42 12.66 -9.55
C GLU A 31 -10.26 12.41 -8.29
N MET A 32 -10.68 11.17 -8.03
CA MET A 32 -11.45 10.82 -6.84
C MET A 32 -10.55 10.67 -5.60
N ARG A 33 -9.30 10.24 -5.81
CA ARG A 33 -8.40 9.83 -4.71
C ARG A 33 -7.43 10.92 -4.29
N ASN A 34 -6.99 11.77 -5.21
CA ASN A 34 -5.86 12.66 -5.00
C ASN A 34 -6.34 14.06 -4.60
N PHE A 35 -5.65 14.70 -3.64
CA PHE A 35 -6.04 16.03 -3.16
C PHE A 35 -5.95 17.09 -4.26
N ILE A 36 -4.84 17.10 -5.01
CA ILE A 36 -4.62 18.00 -6.16
C ILE A 36 -4.46 17.18 -7.44
N ASN A 37 -5.32 17.48 -8.43
CA ASN A 37 -5.36 16.71 -9.67
C ASN A 37 -4.29 17.15 -10.69
N ARG A 38 -3.99 18.45 -10.76
CA ARG A 38 -3.01 19.01 -11.70
C ARG A 38 -1.57 18.71 -11.22
N LYS A 39 -0.75 18.14 -12.11
CA LYS A 39 0.65 17.82 -11.77
C LYS A 39 1.48 19.05 -11.43
N GLY A 40 1.43 20.11 -12.24
CA GLY A 40 2.18 21.34 -11.98
C GLY A 40 1.90 21.93 -10.60
N MET A 41 0.62 21.96 -10.20
CA MET A 41 0.22 22.42 -8.86
C MET A 41 0.73 21.52 -7.73
N ARG A 42 0.80 20.21 -7.93
CA ARG A 42 1.43 19.29 -6.97
C ARG A 42 2.93 19.54 -6.85
N ASP A 43 3.60 19.75 -7.98
CA ASP A 43 5.04 20.02 -8.00
C ASP A 43 5.33 21.35 -7.26
N LEU A 44 4.61 22.44 -7.57
CA LEU A 44 4.69 23.72 -6.85
C LEU A 44 4.40 23.59 -5.35
N LEU A 45 3.31 22.90 -4.96
CA LEU A 45 3.00 22.69 -3.54
C LEU A 45 4.10 21.91 -2.82
N LYS A 46 4.70 20.94 -3.51
CA LYS A 46 5.79 20.13 -2.97
C LYS A 46 7.04 20.96 -2.77
N ASP A 47 7.38 21.83 -3.72
CA ASP A 47 8.53 22.73 -3.59
C ASP A 47 8.29 23.76 -2.48
N PHE A 48 7.05 24.26 -2.34
CA PHE A 48 6.69 25.17 -1.24
C PHE A 48 6.84 24.49 0.11
N SER A 49 6.41 23.23 0.21
CA SER A 49 6.54 22.42 1.44
C SER A 49 8.00 22.18 1.88
N LYS A 50 8.96 22.35 0.98
CA LYS A 50 10.40 22.27 1.28
C LYS A 50 11.06 23.65 1.42
N SER A 51 10.31 24.73 1.24
CA SER A 51 10.83 26.09 1.15
C SER A 51 11.80 26.28 -0.02
N GLU A 52 11.49 25.66 -1.16
CA GLU A 52 12.27 25.73 -2.41
C GLU A 52 11.62 26.67 -3.46
N THR A 53 10.57 27.41 -3.08
CA THR A 53 9.69 28.17 -4.00
C THR A 53 10.02 29.67 -4.03
N SER A 54 9.97 30.29 -5.21
CA SER A 54 10.08 31.75 -5.36
C SER A 54 8.79 32.47 -4.97
N PHE A 55 8.83 33.80 -4.87
CA PHE A 55 7.62 34.60 -4.63
C PHE A 55 6.62 34.46 -5.78
N GLU A 56 7.10 34.49 -7.03
CA GLU A 56 6.26 34.34 -8.23
C GLU A 56 5.60 32.96 -8.29
N GLU A 57 6.34 31.91 -7.95
CA GLU A 57 5.81 30.55 -7.89
C GLU A 57 4.79 30.38 -6.76
N PHE A 58 4.95 31.09 -5.64
CA PHE A 58 3.96 31.12 -4.56
C PHE A 58 2.68 31.82 -4.99
N GLU A 59 2.78 32.96 -5.69
CA GLU A 59 1.63 33.66 -6.27
C GLU A 59 0.89 32.80 -7.32
N GLU A 60 1.64 32.07 -8.17
CA GLU A 60 1.07 31.10 -9.09
C GLU A 60 0.33 29.99 -8.33
N LEU A 61 0.97 29.40 -7.32
CA LEU A 61 0.37 28.35 -6.49
C LEU A 61 -0.93 28.84 -5.83
N LYS A 62 -0.91 30.03 -5.23
CA LYS A 62 -2.05 30.62 -4.53
C LYS A 62 -3.22 30.92 -5.47
N SER A 63 -2.95 31.47 -6.65
CA SER A 63 -3.98 31.84 -7.63
C SER A 63 -4.64 30.63 -8.29
N GLU A 64 -3.85 29.64 -8.69
CA GLU A 64 -4.27 28.51 -9.53
C GLU A 64 -4.70 27.25 -8.74
N ILE A 65 -4.45 27.19 -7.42
CA ILE A 65 -4.80 26.00 -6.63
C ILE A 65 -6.32 25.81 -6.54
N PRO A 66 -6.87 24.63 -6.87
CA PRO A 66 -8.32 24.42 -6.92
C PRO A 66 -8.96 24.19 -5.54
N SER A 67 -8.20 24.32 -4.44
CA SER A 67 -8.65 24.05 -3.06
C SER A 67 -8.91 25.39 -2.33
N PRO A 68 -10.18 25.75 -2.06
CA PRO A 68 -10.52 26.90 -1.22
C PRO A 68 -9.83 26.87 0.14
N GLY A 69 -9.74 25.70 0.77
CA GLY A 69 -9.08 25.55 2.05
C GLY A 69 -7.58 25.85 1.99
N LEU A 70 -6.89 25.42 0.93
CA LEU A 70 -5.48 25.78 0.75
C LEU A 70 -5.29 27.26 0.41
N LYS A 71 -6.25 27.90 -0.30
CA LYS A 71 -6.21 29.36 -0.50
C LYS A 71 -6.24 30.11 0.82
N ILE A 72 -7.19 29.78 1.69
CA ILE A 72 -7.30 30.36 3.05
C ILE A 72 -6.01 30.11 3.86
N LEU A 73 -5.43 28.91 3.75
CA LEU A 73 -4.16 28.61 4.39
C LEU A 73 -3.04 29.51 3.86
N PHE A 74 -2.93 29.70 2.55
CA PHE A 74 -1.91 30.54 1.95
C PHE A 74 -2.09 32.02 2.25
N ASP A 75 -3.32 32.54 2.28
CA ASP A 75 -3.62 33.90 2.74
C ASP A 75 -3.09 34.11 4.18
N SER A 76 -3.41 33.19 5.09
CA SER A 76 -2.94 33.23 6.47
C SER A 76 -1.41 33.10 6.61
N LEU A 77 -0.78 32.33 5.73
CA LEU A 77 0.68 32.18 5.70
C LEU A 77 1.35 33.46 5.19
N GLU A 78 0.83 34.08 4.13
CA GLU A 78 1.32 35.35 3.60
C GLU A 78 1.21 36.48 4.64
N GLU A 79 0.07 36.60 5.33
CA GLU A 79 -0.11 37.55 6.43
C GLU A 79 0.92 37.33 7.55
N GLY A 80 1.35 36.08 7.76
CA GLY A 80 2.41 35.70 8.68
C GLY A 80 3.84 35.87 8.14
N GLY A 81 4.02 36.37 6.91
CA GLY A 81 5.32 36.59 6.27
C GLY A 81 5.91 35.36 5.56
N PHE A 82 5.12 34.31 5.31
CA PHE A 82 5.56 33.06 4.69
C PHE A 82 5.29 33.03 3.18
N THR A 83 5.92 33.93 2.42
CA THR A 83 5.70 34.08 0.97
C THR A 83 6.65 33.28 0.08
N SER A 84 7.67 32.66 0.67
CA SER A 84 8.64 31.80 -0.04
C SER A 84 9.13 30.62 0.80
N GLY A 85 8.52 30.41 1.98
CA GLY A 85 8.93 29.35 2.90
C GLY A 85 7.75 28.80 3.70
N CYS A 86 7.60 27.48 3.74
CA CYS A 86 6.57 26.83 4.53
C CYS A 86 7.00 26.74 6.01
N PRO A 87 6.13 27.05 6.98
CA PRO A 87 6.39 26.79 8.40
C PRO A 87 6.60 25.30 8.68
N ASP A 88 7.50 24.98 9.62
CA ASP A 88 7.83 23.59 9.98
C ASP A 88 6.63 22.75 10.41
N SER A 89 5.63 23.38 11.04
CA SER A 89 4.37 22.73 11.44
C SER A 89 3.61 22.17 10.23
N CYS A 90 3.66 22.83 9.08
CA CYS A 90 2.88 22.52 7.90
C CYS A 90 3.65 21.71 6.84
N LYS A 91 4.99 21.74 6.84
CA LYS A 91 5.84 21.13 5.78
C LYS A 91 5.42 19.71 5.44
N ARG A 92 5.35 18.83 6.44
CA ARG A 92 5.02 17.40 6.24
C ARG A 92 3.59 17.19 5.77
N PHE A 93 2.67 18.03 6.22
CA PHE A 93 1.26 17.94 5.85
C PHE A 93 1.07 18.39 4.40
N LEU A 94 1.59 19.56 4.01
CA LEU A 94 1.50 20.05 2.63
C LEU A 94 2.23 19.13 1.64
N ALA A 95 3.41 18.59 2.01
CA ALA A 95 4.11 17.60 1.20
C ALA A 95 3.25 16.33 0.95
N ALA A 96 2.47 15.91 1.94
CA ALA A 96 1.57 14.77 1.80
C ALA A 96 0.37 15.07 0.88
N LEU A 97 -0.21 16.28 0.98
CA LEU A 97 -1.28 16.74 0.08
C LEU A 97 -0.81 16.93 -1.37
N ALA A 98 0.45 17.32 -1.54
CA ALA A 98 1.11 17.44 -2.84
C ALA A 98 1.41 16.08 -3.49
N SER A 99 1.27 14.96 -2.76
CA SER A 99 1.60 13.65 -3.31
C SER A 99 0.62 13.20 -4.40
N ASP A 100 1.10 12.38 -5.32
CA ASP A 100 0.26 11.70 -6.32
C ASP A 100 -0.44 10.46 -5.73
N LYS A 101 -0.63 10.40 -4.40
CA LYS A 101 -1.18 9.24 -3.72
C LYS A 101 -2.58 9.49 -3.15
N PRO A 102 -3.36 8.41 -2.95
CA PRO A 102 -4.70 8.52 -2.38
C PRO A 102 -4.71 9.22 -1.02
N VAL A 103 -5.62 10.17 -0.84
CA VAL A 103 -5.87 10.87 0.43
C VAL A 103 -6.23 9.89 1.55
N CYS A 104 -6.90 8.79 1.22
CA CYS A 104 -7.24 7.77 2.19
C CYS A 104 -6.02 7.05 2.82
N ALA A 105 -4.80 7.31 2.31
CA ALA A 105 -3.55 6.90 2.97
C ALA A 105 -3.16 7.83 4.14
N ILE A 106 -3.65 9.08 4.14
CA ILE A 106 -3.50 10.05 5.23
C ILE A 106 -4.67 9.92 6.22
N VAL A 107 -5.89 9.89 5.68
CA VAL A 107 -7.14 9.84 6.46
C VAL A 107 -7.87 8.54 6.14
N PRO A 108 -7.83 7.52 7.01
CA PRO A 108 -8.58 6.29 6.75
C PRO A 108 -10.09 6.60 6.67
N PRO A 109 -10.85 5.94 5.77
CA PRO A 109 -12.29 6.16 5.58
C PRO A 109 -13.11 5.42 6.68
N ASN A 110 -12.72 5.62 7.93
CA ASN A 110 -13.33 5.05 9.13
C ASN A 110 -14.27 6.08 9.76
N GLU A 111 -15.48 5.66 10.14
CA GLU A 111 -16.53 6.57 10.62
C GLU A 111 -16.13 7.37 11.86
N GLU A 112 -15.46 6.76 12.85
CA GLU A 112 -15.00 7.46 14.06
C GLU A 112 -13.94 8.53 13.71
N VAL A 113 -13.03 8.21 12.77
CA VAL A 113 -12.02 9.16 12.30
C VAL A 113 -12.67 10.31 11.54
N LEU A 114 -13.61 10.02 10.64
CA LEU A 114 -14.30 11.04 9.84
C LEU A 114 -15.16 11.97 10.72
N ASP A 115 -15.84 11.42 11.74
CA ASP A 115 -16.56 12.21 12.75
C ASP A 115 -15.62 13.14 13.51
N LEU A 116 -14.50 12.62 14.02
CA LEU A 116 -13.50 13.42 14.70
C LEU A 116 -12.96 14.55 13.81
N LEU A 117 -12.63 14.26 12.55
CA LEU A 117 -12.12 15.27 11.63
C LEU A 117 -13.17 16.34 11.29
N THR A 118 -14.44 15.95 11.20
CA THR A 118 -15.55 16.90 11.03
C THR A 118 -15.65 17.84 12.22
N ARG A 119 -15.62 17.29 13.45
CA ARG A 119 -15.60 18.09 14.69
C ARG A 119 -14.38 19.01 14.78
N ILE A 120 -13.20 18.54 14.39
CA ILE A 120 -11.97 19.37 14.32
C ILE A 120 -12.14 20.50 13.31
N SER A 121 -12.73 20.23 12.14
CA SER A 121 -13.06 21.25 11.14
C SER A 121 -14.03 22.30 11.67
N ASP A 122 -14.96 21.91 12.54
CA ASP A 122 -15.89 22.81 13.23
C ASP A 122 -15.27 23.51 14.47
N GLY A 123 -14.03 23.15 14.81
CA GLY A 123 -13.21 23.86 15.80
C GLY A 123 -13.03 23.18 17.14
N VAL A 124 -13.47 21.93 17.29
CA VAL A 124 -13.19 21.12 18.48
C VAL A 124 -11.68 20.84 18.59
N ASN A 125 -11.11 21.04 19.77
CA ASN A 125 -9.72 20.70 20.03
C ASN A 125 -9.62 19.27 20.59
N PRO A 126 -8.95 18.33 19.89
CA PRO A 126 -8.79 16.95 20.37
C PRO A 126 -8.15 16.81 21.75
N LYS A 127 -7.41 17.83 22.21
CA LYS A 127 -6.84 17.85 23.57
C LYS A 127 -7.87 17.94 24.67
N ASP A 128 -9.09 18.39 24.38
CA ASP A 128 -10.17 18.46 25.36
C ASP A 128 -10.66 17.06 25.75
N ASN A 129 -10.47 16.06 24.89
CA ASN A 129 -10.78 14.66 25.16
C ASN A 129 -9.57 13.73 24.90
N PRO A 130 -8.54 13.71 25.79
CA PRO A 130 -7.30 12.97 25.54
C PRO A 130 -7.45 11.46 25.37
N ALA A 131 -8.39 10.86 26.10
CA ALA A 131 -8.60 9.41 26.12
C ALA A 131 -9.26 8.87 24.83
N THR A 132 -9.99 9.73 24.11
CA THR A 132 -10.75 9.37 22.91
C THR A 132 -10.19 10.10 21.68
N ASP A 133 -10.45 11.40 21.57
CA ASP A 133 -10.16 12.21 20.37
C ASP A 133 -8.66 12.32 20.10
N LEU A 134 -7.86 12.69 21.10
CA LEU A 134 -6.41 12.83 20.94
C LEU A 134 -5.75 11.49 20.60
N LYS A 135 -6.19 10.42 21.27
CA LYS A 135 -5.71 9.05 21.04
C LYS A 135 -6.04 8.61 19.62
N LEU A 136 -7.28 8.78 19.18
CA LEU A 136 -7.73 8.42 17.84
C LEU A 136 -6.96 9.19 16.77
N LEU A 137 -6.76 10.50 16.94
CA LEU A 137 -5.97 11.33 16.02
C LEU A 137 -4.52 10.84 15.93
N HIS A 138 -3.89 10.54 17.08
CA HIS A 138 -2.50 10.08 17.13
C HIS A 138 -2.32 8.72 16.44
N GLU A 139 -3.25 7.80 16.65
CA GLU A 139 -3.16 6.43 16.13
C GLU A 139 -3.55 6.32 14.65
N GLN A 140 -4.46 7.18 14.17
CA GLN A 140 -5.02 7.07 12.82
C GLN A 140 -4.57 8.14 11.84
N VAL A 141 -4.34 9.38 12.29
CA VAL A 141 -4.00 10.52 11.41
C VAL A 141 -2.77 11.29 11.96
N PRO A 142 -1.59 10.65 12.01
CA PRO A 142 -0.42 11.20 12.70
C PRO A 142 0.11 12.51 12.09
N LEU A 143 -0.19 12.80 10.82
CA LEU A 143 0.18 14.06 10.18
C LEU A 143 -0.56 15.26 10.79
N LEU A 144 -1.86 15.12 11.07
CA LEU A 144 -2.63 16.16 11.77
C LEU A 144 -2.27 16.21 13.26
N PHE A 145 -2.04 15.06 13.88
CA PHE A 145 -1.53 15.02 15.26
C PHE A 145 -0.22 15.80 15.42
N ASN A 146 0.69 15.73 14.44
CA ASN A 146 1.95 16.49 14.49
C ASN A 146 1.73 18.01 14.44
N ILE A 147 0.76 18.49 13.64
CA ILE A 147 0.36 19.91 13.64
C ILE A 147 -0.15 20.30 15.02
N LEU A 148 -1.10 19.54 15.58
CA LEU A 148 -1.65 19.79 16.92
C LEU A 148 -0.58 19.77 18.01
N LYS A 149 0.41 18.88 17.89
CA LYS A 149 1.54 18.80 18.81
C LYS A 149 2.40 20.05 18.78
N ILE A 150 2.69 20.60 17.60
CA ILE A 150 3.54 21.77 17.41
C ILE A 150 2.80 23.06 17.75
N CYS A 151 1.58 23.22 17.24
CA CYS A 151 0.80 24.46 17.34
C CYS A 151 -0.06 24.55 18.59
N GLY A 152 -0.21 23.46 19.35
CA GLY A 152 -1.09 23.41 20.52
C GLY A 152 -2.54 23.02 20.16
N GLU A 153 -3.00 23.41 18.99
CA GLU A 153 -4.30 23.10 18.40
C GLU A 153 -4.17 22.92 16.87
N ILE A 154 -5.26 22.56 16.18
CA ILE A 154 -5.31 22.64 14.72
C ILE A 154 -5.67 24.10 14.34
N PRO A 155 -4.76 24.84 13.68
CA PRO A 155 -4.97 26.25 13.34
C PRO A 155 -6.27 26.47 12.54
N PRO A 156 -6.99 27.58 12.77
CA PRO A 156 -8.20 27.91 12.01
C PRO A 156 -8.02 27.89 10.49
N SER A 157 -6.84 28.29 10.00
CA SER A 157 -6.49 28.28 8.58
C SER A 157 -6.33 26.86 7.97
N ILE A 158 -6.11 25.84 8.81
CA ILE A 158 -5.98 24.43 8.38
C ILE A 158 -7.34 23.70 8.43
N ARG A 159 -8.30 24.14 9.25
CA ARG A 159 -9.61 23.47 9.42
C ARG A 159 -10.40 23.31 8.11
N PRO A 160 -10.43 24.29 7.19
CA PRO A 160 -11.04 24.11 5.86
C PRO A 160 -10.35 23.02 5.04
N VAL A 161 -9.02 22.91 5.12
CA VAL A 161 -8.25 21.85 4.44
C VAL A 161 -8.62 20.48 5.00
N VAL A 162 -8.78 20.36 6.32
CA VAL A 162 -9.22 19.12 6.98
C VAL A 162 -10.61 18.69 6.49
N LYS A 163 -11.52 19.66 6.29
CA LYS A 163 -12.87 19.40 5.77
C LYS A 163 -12.81 18.83 4.35
N GLU A 164 -12.05 19.48 3.47
CA GLU A 164 -11.84 18.99 2.10
C GLU A 164 -11.17 17.61 2.08
N LEU A 165 -10.19 17.39 2.96
CA LEU A 165 -9.47 16.13 3.09
C LEU A 165 -10.40 14.99 3.48
N THR A 166 -11.33 15.25 4.41
CA THR A 166 -12.33 14.29 4.89
C THR A 166 -13.27 13.87 3.75
N CYS A 167 -13.82 14.82 3.00
CA CYS A 167 -14.63 14.51 1.80
C CYS A 167 -13.83 13.71 0.76
N LYS A 168 -12.57 14.09 0.55
CA LYS A 168 -11.71 13.44 -0.44
C LYS A 168 -11.30 12.02 -0.05
N ALA A 169 -11.20 11.73 1.24
CA ALA A 169 -10.87 10.39 1.74
C ALA A 169 -11.96 9.36 1.42
N VAL A 170 -13.23 9.77 1.35
CA VAL A 170 -14.38 8.87 1.13
C VAL A 170 -14.73 8.71 -0.36
N SER A 171 -14.47 9.73 -1.17
CA SER A 171 -14.76 9.77 -2.61
C SER A 171 -14.41 8.50 -3.42
N PRO A 172 -13.30 7.76 -3.16
CA PRO A 172 -12.98 6.54 -3.90
C PRO A 172 -13.97 5.38 -3.68
N PHE A 173 -14.76 5.43 -2.61
CA PHE A 173 -15.68 4.39 -2.16
C PHE A 173 -17.14 4.70 -2.48
N GLU A 174 -17.39 5.79 -3.21
CA GLU A 174 -18.71 6.23 -3.63
C GLU A 174 -18.78 6.34 -5.16
N TYR A 175 -19.99 6.25 -5.70
CA TYR A 175 -20.31 6.57 -7.08
C TYR A 175 -20.55 8.09 -7.23
N GLU A 176 -20.58 8.58 -8.47
CA GLU A 176 -20.82 10.01 -8.75
C GLU A 176 -22.17 10.52 -8.24
N ASN A 177 -23.12 9.62 -7.97
CA ASN A 177 -24.43 9.92 -7.38
C ASN A 177 -24.46 9.85 -5.83
N GLY A 178 -23.30 9.67 -5.18
CA GLY A 178 -23.18 9.55 -3.72
C GLY A 178 -23.52 8.17 -3.14
N GLN A 179 -23.88 7.18 -3.98
CA GLN A 179 -24.13 5.82 -3.48
C GLN A 179 -22.82 5.12 -3.14
N GLN A 180 -22.81 4.32 -2.06
CA GLN A 180 -21.64 3.53 -1.69
C GLN A 180 -21.34 2.45 -2.73
N ARG A 181 -20.07 2.31 -3.09
CA ARG A 181 -19.57 1.20 -3.90
C ARG A 181 -19.60 -0.09 -3.10
N LEU A 182 -20.04 -1.16 -3.73
CA LEU A 182 -19.96 -2.51 -3.18
C LEU A 182 -18.75 -3.24 -3.77
N PRO A 183 -18.12 -4.18 -3.02
CA PRO A 183 -17.11 -5.05 -3.57
C PRO A 183 -17.62 -5.77 -4.80
N HIS A 184 -16.77 -5.96 -5.82
CA HIS A 184 -17.22 -6.63 -7.03
C HIS A 184 -17.66 -8.06 -6.74
N ASN A 185 -18.81 -8.45 -7.30
CA ASN A 185 -19.26 -9.84 -7.25
C ASN A 185 -18.49 -10.64 -8.31
N LEU A 186 -17.46 -11.36 -7.89
CA LEU A 186 -16.58 -12.12 -8.77
C LEU A 186 -17.00 -13.60 -8.82
N PRO A 187 -16.94 -14.24 -9.99
CA PRO A 187 -17.32 -15.65 -10.13
C PRO A 187 -16.37 -16.59 -9.36
N PRO A 188 -16.81 -17.81 -9.03
CA PRO A 188 -15.96 -18.81 -8.40
C PRO A 188 -14.77 -19.20 -9.29
N PRO A 189 -13.70 -19.78 -8.72
CA PRO A 189 -12.50 -20.17 -9.47
C PRO A 189 -12.83 -21.17 -10.58
N GLN A 190 -12.06 -21.16 -11.66
CA GLN A 190 -12.18 -22.17 -12.72
C GLN A 190 -11.35 -23.41 -12.37
N GLU A 191 -11.92 -24.61 -12.56
CA GLU A 191 -11.34 -25.91 -12.16
C GLU A 191 -9.98 -26.24 -12.80
N ASN A 192 -9.56 -25.50 -13.84
CA ASN A 192 -8.32 -25.76 -14.60
C ASN A 192 -7.32 -24.58 -14.62
N ASN A 193 -7.48 -23.57 -13.76
CA ASN A 193 -6.47 -22.52 -13.67
C ASN A 193 -5.24 -23.02 -12.92
N ALA A 194 -4.19 -23.38 -13.68
CA ALA A 194 -2.88 -23.68 -13.11
C ALA A 194 -2.39 -22.48 -12.29
N SER A 195 -2.33 -22.62 -10.97
CA SER A 195 -1.75 -21.60 -10.08
C SER A 195 -0.25 -21.50 -10.35
N ASN A 196 0.25 -20.31 -10.66
CA ASN A 196 1.70 -20.01 -10.81
C ASN A 196 2.40 -19.94 -9.44
N GLY A 197 1.87 -20.61 -8.43
CA GLY A 197 2.24 -20.44 -7.03
C GLY A 197 1.72 -21.55 -6.15
N TYR A 198 2.18 -21.55 -4.92
CA TYR A 198 1.83 -22.50 -3.87
C TYR A 198 1.34 -21.74 -2.65
N LEU A 199 0.03 -21.78 -2.41
CA LEU A 199 -0.66 -21.12 -1.29
C LEU A 199 -1.63 -22.14 -0.66
N PRO A 200 -1.11 -23.20 0.00
CA PRO A 200 -1.92 -24.35 0.41
C PRO A 200 -3.02 -23.99 1.42
N CYS A 201 -2.76 -23.01 2.30
CA CYS A 201 -3.71 -22.57 3.32
C CYS A 201 -4.59 -21.40 2.85
N LEU A 202 -4.48 -20.98 1.59
CA LEU A 202 -5.19 -19.85 1.00
C LEU A 202 -5.66 -20.22 -0.41
N PRO A 203 -6.65 -21.14 -0.52
CA PRO A 203 -7.21 -21.53 -1.80
C PRO A 203 -7.88 -20.33 -2.48
N GLU A 204 -7.97 -20.40 -3.81
CA GLU A 204 -8.71 -19.40 -4.57
C GLU A 204 -10.21 -19.52 -4.24
N LEU A 205 -10.83 -18.41 -3.86
CA LEU A 205 -12.25 -18.31 -3.49
C LEU A 205 -13.08 -17.73 -4.64
N VAL A 206 -12.47 -16.84 -5.43
CA VAL A 206 -13.07 -16.20 -6.59
C VAL A 206 -12.00 -15.93 -7.63
N GLN A 207 -12.41 -15.77 -8.89
CA GLN A 207 -11.52 -15.30 -9.96
C GLN A 207 -11.03 -13.87 -9.67
N ARG A 208 -9.93 -13.47 -10.29
CA ARG A 208 -9.35 -12.11 -10.14
C ARG A 208 -10.28 -11.00 -10.64
N GLY A 209 -11.07 -11.28 -11.67
CA GLY A 209 -11.82 -10.28 -12.43
C GLY A 209 -10.98 -9.58 -13.49
N ASN A 210 -11.67 -8.97 -14.46
CA ASN A 210 -11.08 -8.21 -15.56
C ASN A 210 -11.36 -6.72 -15.38
N TYR A 211 -10.32 -5.92 -15.20
CA TYR A 211 -10.48 -4.49 -14.92
C TYR A 211 -10.10 -3.63 -16.12
N VAL A 212 -10.82 -2.52 -16.32
CA VAL A 212 -10.56 -1.52 -17.38
C VAL A 212 -9.08 -1.09 -17.39
N LEU A 213 -8.48 -0.95 -16.21
CA LEU A 213 -7.11 -0.50 -16.04
C LEU A 213 -6.05 -1.59 -16.27
N ASP A 214 -6.43 -2.85 -16.45
CA ASP A 214 -5.48 -3.90 -16.86
C ASP A 214 -5.09 -3.74 -18.34
N SER A 215 -5.98 -3.20 -19.18
CA SER A 215 -5.72 -2.93 -20.59
C SER A 215 -4.91 -1.65 -20.85
N LYS A 216 -4.76 -0.77 -19.85
CA LYS A 216 -4.01 0.48 -19.98
C LYS A 216 -2.58 0.31 -19.47
N LYS A 217 -1.57 0.59 -20.32
CA LYS A 217 -0.17 0.69 -19.88
C LYS A 217 -0.05 1.82 -18.86
N THR A 218 0.12 1.49 -17.57
CA THR A 218 0.30 2.49 -16.52
C THR A 218 1.69 3.12 -16.64
N LYS A 219 1.79 4.46 -16.69
CA LYS A 219 3.08 5.16 -16.60
C LYS A 219 3.72 4.87 -15.22
N GLN A 220 4.98 4.49 -15.20
CA GLN A 220 5.71 4.18 -13.96
C GLN A 220 5.94 5.46 -13.14
N GLY A 221 5.55 5.45 -11.86
CA GLY A 221 5.85 6.54 -10.92
C GLY A 221 7.32 6.56 -10.48
N ASP A 222 7.75 7.67 -9.88
CA ASP A 222 9.18 7.92 -9.60
C ASP A 222 9.81 6.94 -8.61
N CYS A 223 9.02 6.34 -7.70
CA CYS A 223 9.51 5.28 -6.78
C CYS A 223 10.07 4.06 -7.53
N ALA A 224 9.52 3.74 -8.72
CA ALA A 224 9.96 2.61 -9.53
C ALA A 224 11.29 2.87 -10.26
N LYS A 225 11.60 4.14 -10.56
CA LYS A 225 12.83 4.50 -11.27
C LYS A 225 14.08 4.26 -10.42
N LEU A 226 14.01 4.57 -9.12
CA LEU A 226 15.10 4.37 -8.17
C LEU A 226 15.34 2.90 -7.83
N ALA A 227 14.28 2.10 -7.73
CA ALA A 227 14.39 0.66 -7.52
C ALA A 227 14.95 -0.04 -8.77
N ARG A 228 14.46 0.30 -9.97
CA ARG A 228 14.97 -0.23 -11.25
C ARG A 228 16.43 0.14 -11.55
N ALA A 229 16.91 1.30 -11.12
CA ALA A 229 18.31 1.70 -11.29
C ALA A 229 19.32 0.76 -10.59
N LYS A 230 18.87 0.00 -9.58
CA LYS A 230 19.69 -1.02 -8.90
C LYS A 230 19.68 -2.39 -9.61
N HIS A 231 18.80 -2.60 -10.60
CA HIS A 231 18.55 -3.91 -11.23
C HIS A 231 19.07 -3.97 -12.68
N LYS A 232 20.39 -3.99 -12.84
CA LYS A 232 21.03 -4.52 -14.06
C LYS A 232 21.42 -5.99 -13.84
N LYS A 233 20.50 -6.96 -13.83
CA LYS A 233 20.88 -8.40 -13.87
C LYS A 233 19.90 -9.30 -14.63
N HIS A 234 20.49 -10.16 -15.47
CA HIS A 234 19.96 -11.27 -16.28
C HIS A 234 18.50 -11.16 -16.77
N GLY A 235 18.29 -10.58 -17.95
CA GLY A 235 16.98 -10.52 -18.61
C GLY A 235 16.33 -11.89 -18.92
N THR A 236 17.09 -12.98 -18.78
CA THR A 236 16.67 -14.37 -19.01
C THR A 236 16.02 -15.04 -17.80
N LEU A 237 16.22 -14.56 -16.58
CA LEU A 237 15.61 -15.12 -15.35
C LEU A 237 14.30 -14.40 -15.00
N ILE A 238 13.37 -15.10 -14.36
CA ILE A 238 12.19 -14.47 -13.77
C ILE A 238 12.61 -13.54 -12.61
N PRO A 239 11.86 -12.47 -12.36
CA PRO A 239 12.10 -11.57 -11.24
C PRO A 239 12.25 -12.23 -9.87
N GLY A 240 11.51 -13.31 -9.62
CA GLY A 240 11.52 -13.97 -8.32
C GLY A 240 10.22 -14.66 -7.95
N ILE A 241 10.06 -14.93 -6.65
CA ILE A 241 8.77 -15.30 -6.05
C ILE A 241 8.28 -14.20 -5.09
N PHE A 242 6.97 -14.05 -4.98
CA PHE A 242 6.31 -13.19 -4.01
C PHE A 242 5.82 -14.06 -2.86
N CYS A 243 6.39 -13.90 -1.67
CA CYS A 243 5.99 -14.65 -0.49
C CYS A 243 4.96 -13.86 0.34
N LEU A 244 3.90 -14.52 0.78
CA LEU A 244 2.94 -13.96 1.74
C LEU A 244 3.26 -14.45 3.14
N LEU A 245 3.48 -13.54 4.09
CA LEU A 245 3.91 -13.89 5.44
C LEU A 245 2.97 -13.31 6.50
N CYS A 246 2.85 -14.03 7.62
CA CYS A 246 2.28 -13.48 8.84
C CYS A 246 3.34 -12.74 9.67
N PRO A 247 2.95 -11.94 10.69
CA PRO A 247 3.89 -11.22 11.55
C PRO A 247 4.87 -12.14 12.31
N HIS A 248 4.49 -13.39 12.57
CA HIS A 248 5.36 -14.36 13.22
C HIS A 248 6.47 -14.89 12.30
N GLY A 249 6.43 -14.57 10.99
CA GLY A 249 7.40 -15.02 9.99
C GLY A 249 7.07 -16.37 9.36
N ILE A 250 5.85 -16.88 9.55
CA ILE A 250 5.32 -18.04 8.80
C ILE A 250 4.91 -17.58 7.41
N CYS A 251 5.35 -18.30 6.39
CA CYS A 251 5.03 -18.04 4.99
C CYS A 251 3.79 -18.84 4.59
N TYR A 252 2.67 -18.20 4.28
CA TYR A 252 1.46 -18.88 3.83
C TYR A 252 1.60 -19.47 2.43
N GLY A 253 2.61 -19.02 1.68
CA GLY A 253 2.85 -19.49 0.33
C GLY A 253 3.57 -18.46 -0.51
N PHE A 254 3.70 -18.77 -1.79
CA PHE A 254 4.32 -17.89 -2.76
C PHE A 254 3.64 -17.94 -4.12
N GLU A 255 3.83 -16.88 -4.90
CA GLU A 255 3.46 -16.82 -6.31
C GLU A 255 4.64 -16.34 -7.15
N ILE A 256 4.82 -16.91 -8.35
CA ILE A 256 5.92 -16.56 -9.23
C ILE A 256 5.72 -15.15 -9.79
N MET A 257 6.76 -14.32 -9.69
CA MET A 257 6.78 -12.98 -10.26
C MET A 257 7.24 -13.01 -11.71
N ARG A 258 6.40 -12.48 -12.62
CA ARG A 258 6.75 -12.30 -14.04
C ARG A 258 7.39 -10.94 -14.32
N ASP A 259 7.02 -9.92 -13.54
CA ASP A 259 7.56 -8.57 -13.60
C ASP A 259 8.04 -8.09 -12.23
N HIS A 260 9.15 -7.34 -12.21
CA HIS A 260 9.64 -6.70 -10.98
C HIS A 260 8.62 -5.68 -10.47
N GLU A 261 8.43 -5.63 -9.15
CA GLU A 261 7.62 -4.61 -8.46
C GLU A 261 6.16 -4.50 -8.95
N SER A 262 5.62 -5.56 -9.56
CA SER A 262 4.24 -5.55 -10.06
C SER A 262 3.25 -5.63 -8.89
N PRO A 263 2.39 -4.62 -8.69
CA PRO A 263 1.32 -4.70 -7.69
C PRO A 263 0.23 -5.71 -8.07
N ASN A 264 0.27 -6.29 -9.29
CA ASN A 264 -0.72 -7.24 -9.75
C ASN A 264 -0.75 -8.51 -8.90
N ILE A 265 0.40 -9.07 -8.55
CA ILE A 265 0.48 -10.33 -7.80
C ILE A 265 -0.09 -10.17 -6.38
N PRO A 266 0.39 -9.21 -5.56
CA PRO A 266 -0.22 -8.98 -4.25
C PRO A 266 -1.72 -8.64 -4.36
N PHE A 267 -2.15 -7.83 -5.34
CA PHE A 267 -3.58 -7.59 -5.55
C PHE A 267 -4.35 -8.88 -5.84
N THR A 268 -3.83 -9.73 -6.73
CA THR A 268 -4.46 -10.98 -7.14
C THR A 268 -4.62 -11.89 -5.92
N ILE A 269 -3.55 -12.10 -5.15
CA ILE A 269 -3.59 -12.91 -3.92
C ILE A 269 -4.63 -12.35 -2.94
N LEU A 270 -4.54 -11.05 -2.62
CA LEU A 270 -5.43 -10.42 -1.65
C LEU A 270 -6.89 -10.47 -2.08
N ARG A 271 -7.18 -10.30 -3.38
CA ARG A 271 -8.55 -10.21 -3.88
C ARG A 271 -9.23 -11.56 -4.09
N THR A 272 -8.46 -12.58 -4.48
CA THR A 272 -9.00 -13.87 -4.90
C THR A 272 -9.03 -14.91 -3.79
N ARG A 273 -8.17 -14.79 -2.78
CA ARG A 273 -7.95 -15.82 -1.75
C ARG A 273 -8.39 -15.41 -0.36
N PHE A 274 -8.77 -14.14 -0.17
CA PHE A 274 -9.31 -13.65 1.10
C PHE A 274 -10.80 -13.33 0.96
N PRO A 275 -11.66 -13.78 1.89
CA PRO A 275 -13.08 -13.43 1.87
C PRO A 275 -13.30 -11.95 2.18
N LYS A 276 -12.42 -11.36 3.00
CA LYS A 276 -12.35 -9.93 3.33
C LYS A 276 -10.90 -9.48 3.21
N ALA A 277 -10.66 -8.29 2.66
CA ALA A 277 -9.31 -7.75 2.60
C ALA A 277 -8.68 -7.67 4.01
N PRO A 278 -7.38 -7.97 4.16
CA PRO A 278 -6.67 -7.79 5.43
C PRO A 278 -6.78 -6.34 5.93
N GLU A 279 -6.83 -6.16 7.24
CA GLU A 279 -6.90 -4.82 7.85
C GLU A 279 -5.59 -4.04 7.71
N LEU A 280 -4.46 -4.75 7.61
CA LEU A 280 -3.13 -4.16 7.47
C LEU A 280 -2.33 -4.93 6.42
N VAL A 281 -1.75 -4.19 5.47
CA VAL A 281 -0.79 -4.70 4.50
C VAL A 281 0.52 -3.95 4.68
N ILE A 282 1.58 -4.68 5.06
CA ILE A 282 2.95 -4.18 5.14
C ILE A 282 3.70 -4.73 3.92
N TYR A 283 4.11 -3.84 3.02
CA TYR A 283 4.80 -4.19 1.79
C TYR A 283 5.70 -3.03 1.33
N ASP A 284 6.85 -3.31 0.73
CA ASP A 284 7.80 -2.26 0.35
C ASP A 284 7.25 -1.30 -0.72
N ASN A 285 6.47 -1.81 -1.66
CA ASN A 285 5.80 -1.03 -2.70
C ASN A 285 4.30 -0.80 -2.38
N SER A 286 3.96 -0.71 -1.08
CA SER A 286 2.58 -0.51 -0.61
C SER A 286 1.89 0.71 -1.18
N CYS A 287 2.63 1.80 -1.42
CA CYS A 287 2.05 3.02 -1.96
C CYS A 287 1.49 2.85 -3.38
N ARG A 288 2.11 2.02 -4.21
CA ARG A 288 1.59 1.67 -5.54
C ARG A 288 0.55 0.57 -5.46
N LEU A 289 0.71 -0.38 -4.53
CA LEU A 289 -0.30 -1.42 -4.30
C LEU A 289 -1.64 -0.82 -3.88
N HIS A 290 -1.64 0.13 -2.94
CA HIS A 290 -2.86 0.81 -2.49
C HIS A 290 -3.58 1.49 -3.65
N GLU A 291 -2.85 2.26 -4.45
CA GLU A 291 -3.39 2.89 -5.67
C GLU A 291 -3.92 1.84 -6.65
N TYR A 292 -3.20 0.74 -6.85
CA TYR A 292 -3.59 -0.36 -7.73
C TYR A 292 -4.87 -1.07 -7.28
N CYS A 293 -5.03 -1.27 -5.96
CA CYS A 293 -6.22 -1.83 -5.33
C CYS A 293 -7.44 -0.93 -5.53
N LEU A 294 -7.31 0.37 -5.22
CA LEU A 294 -8.41 1.32 -5.36
C LEU A 294 -8.83 1.54 -6.81
N ASN A 295 -7.89 1.44 -7.75
CA ASN A 295 -8.14 1.48 -9.19
C ASN A 295 -8.97 0.27 -9.70
N ARG A 296 -9.14 -0.77 -8.89
CA ARG A 296 -9.78 -2.02 -9.31
C ARG A 296 -11.00 -2.36 -8.47
N ASP A 297 -10.84 -2.50 -7.17
CA ASP A 297 -11.93 -2.86 -6.26
C ASP A 297 -11.84 -2.02 -4.97
N PRO A 298 -12.15 -0.71 -5.04
CA PRO A 298 -11.98 0.18 -3.89
C PRO A 298 -12.82 -0.25 -2.69
N ALA A 299 -14.04 -0.74 -2.92
CA ALA A 299 -14.93 -1.16 -1.85
C ALA A 299 -14.40 -2.37 -1.08
N PHE A 300 -13.78 -3.36 -1.75
CA PHE A 300 -13.15 -4.49 -1.07
C PHE A 300 -12.00 -4.06 -0.15
N PHE A 301 -11.23 -3.04 -0.56
CA PHE A 301 -10.06 -2.56 0.17
C PHE A 301 -10.32 -1.33 1.06
N LYS A 302 -11.59 -0.90 1.24
CA LYS A 302 -11.96 0.30 2.02
C LYS A 302 -11.34 0.32 3.42
N ASN A 303 -11.33 -0.83 4.08
CA ASN A 303 -10.88 -0.99 5.47
C ASN A 303 -9.44 -1.53 5.59
N THR A 304 -8.65 -1.49 4.51
CA THR A 304 -7.27 -1.95 4.50
C THR A 304 -6.30 -0.79 4.63
N LYS A 305 -5.47 -0.81 5.68
CA LYS A 305 -4.35 0.11 5.85
C LYS A 305 -3.13 -0.41 5.12
N PHE A 306 -2.60 0.37 4.18
CA PHE A 306 -1.37 0.06 3.46
C PHE A 306 -0.22 0.87 4.05
N VAL A 307 0.87 0.22 4.44
CA VAL A 307 2.07 0.90 4.95
C VAL A 307 3.34 0.32 4.35
N VAL A 308 4.29 1.21 4.09
CA VAL A 308 5.61 0.81 3.58
C VAL A 308 6.44 0.24 4.72
N ASP A 309 7.12 -0.86 4.44
CA ASP A 309 8.07 -1.48 5.35
C ASP A 309 9.10 -0.46 5.90
N LYS A 310 9.33 -0.49 7.23
CA LYS A 310 10.18 0.49 7.94
C LYS A 310 11.61 0.59 7.41
N PHE A 311 12.18 -0.50 6.90
CA PHE A 311 13.55 -0.52 6.37
C PHE A 311 13.64 0.03 4.96
N HIS A 312 12.50 0.07 4.26
CA HIS A 312 12.40 0.51 2.88
C HIS A 312 12.01 1.98 2.77
N TRP A 313 11.38 2.56 3.80
CA TRP A 313 10.92 3.96 3.80
C TRP A 313 11.96 4.98 3.28
N LYS A 314 13.25 4.80 3.60
CA LYS A 314 14.34 5.67 3.12
C LYS A 314 14.43 5.80 1.60
N ASN A 315 13.91 4.82 0.85
CA ASN A 315 13.88 4.83 -0.62
C ASN A 315 12.63 5.55 -1.17
N HIS A 316 11.71 6.02 -0.32
CA HIS A 316 10.44 6.66 -0.69
C HIS A 316 10.48 8.18 -0.50
N SER A 317 11.55 8.84 -0.97
CA SER A 317 11.78 10.29 -0.81
C SER A 317 10.73 11.20 -1.44
N GLY A 318 9.87 10.68 -2.33
CA GLY A 318 8.78 11.43 -2.96
C GLY A 318 7.38 10.91 -2.64
N CYS A 319 7.23 10.00 -1.67
CA CYS A 319 5.96 9.37 -1.36
C CYS A 319 5.20 10.11 -0.25
N CYS A 320 3.89 9.89 -0.17
CA CYS A 320 3.06 10.41 0.91
C CYS A 320 3.48 9.82 2.25
N GLU A 321 3.74 10.67 3.25
CA GLU A 321 4.08 10.25 4.62
C GLU A 321 2.97 9.41 5.29
N GLY A 322 1.74 9.40 4.77
CA GLY A 322 0.68 8.49 5.22
C GLY A 322 1.07 7.00 5.13
N TYR A 323 2.01 6.63 4.24
CA TYR A 323 2.55 5.27 4.15
C TYR A 323 3.71 4.99 5.11
N ASN A 324 4.21 6.00 5.83
CA ASN A 324 5.35 5.85 6.72
C ASN A 324 4.93 5.10 7.99
N MET A 325 5.22 3.80 8.04
CA MET A 325 4.87 2.95 9.18
C MET A 325 5.44 3.46 10.52
N LYS A 326 6.52 4.25 10.52
CA LYS A 326 7.11 4.80 11.75
C LYS A 326 6.24 5.86 12.43
N LEU A 327 5.29 6.47 11.71
CA LEU A 327 4.41 7.48 12.27
C LEU A 327 3.26 6.92 13.10
N TYR A 328 3.00 5.62 13.00
CA TYR A 328 1.87 4.98 13.66
C TYR A 328 2.34 4.17 14.88
N PRO A 329 2.05 4.62 16.12
CA PRO A 329 2.49 3.94 17.33
C PRO A 329 1.98 2.50 17.42
N THR A 330 0.73 2.27 17.01
CA THR A 330 0.08 0.95 17.01
C THR A 330 0.76 -0.06 16.10
N LEU A 331 1.46 0.39 15.06
CA LEU A 331 2.15 -0.47 14.11
C LEU A 331 3.58 -0.82 14.55
N THR A 332 4.05 -0.28 15.68
CA THR A 332 5.40 -0.58 16.18
C THR A 332 5.59 -2.06 16.52
N VAL A 333 4.52 -2.73 16.93
CA VAL A 333 4.49 -4.14 17.38
C VAL A 333 4.78 -5.14 16.27
N HIS A 334 4.51 -4.79 15.01
CA HIS A 334 4.63 -5.71 13.89
C HIS A 334 6.09 -5.88 13.46
N ASN A 335 6.50 -7.14 13.30
CA ASN A 335 7.79 -7.51 12.74
C ASN A 335 7.84 -7.22 11.24
N SER A 336 8.21 -5.99 10.86
CA SER A 336 8.40 -5.65 9.45
C SER A 336 9.58 -6.40 8.81
N GLN A 337 10.53 -6.94 9.60
CA GLN A 337 11.64 -7.74 9.07
C GLN A 337 11.26 -9.15 8.62
N ALA A 338 10.03 -9.62 8.85
CA ALA A 338 9.63 -10.99 8.53
C ALA A 338 9.88 -11.34 7.04
N ALA A 339 9.58 -10.40 6.13
CA ALA A 339 9.83 -10.57 4.70
C ALA A 339 11.33 -10.60 4.37
N GLU A 340 12.12 -9.70 4.96
CA GLU A 340 13.59 -9.65 4.80
C GLU A 340 14.24 -10.95 5.29
N GLN A 341 13.83 -11.46 6.45
CA GLN A 341 14.30 -12.73 7.00
C GLN A 341 13.97 -13.91 6.08
N CYS A 342 12.75 -13.93 5.51
CA CYS A 342 12.36 -14.95 4.54
C CYS A 342 13.22 -14.89 3.28
N ASN A 343 13.38 -13.70 2.71
CA ASN A 343 14.17 -13.50 1.51
C ASN A 343 15.65 -13.81 1.71
N SER A 344 16.22 -13.45 2.87
CA SER A 344 17.59 -13.79 3.23
C SER A 344 17.80 -15.31 3.34
N ALA A 345 16.81 -16.04 3.88
CA ALA A 345 16.87 -17.50 3.96
C ALA A 345 16.83 -18.17 2.57
N ILE A 346 16.05 -17.60 1.63
CA ILE A 346 15.85 -18.16 0.30
C ILE A 346 16.98 -17.78 -0.67
N LYS A 347 17.62 -16.62 -0.48
CA LYS A 347 18.65 -16.07 -1.38
C LYS A 347 19.80 -17.03 -1.74
N PRO A 348 20.37 -17.83 -0.82
CA PRO A 348 21.44 -18.79 -1.14
C PRO A 348 21.01 -19.87 -2.15
N LEU A 349 19.71 -20.14 -2.30
CA LEU A 349 19.18 -21.17 -3.18
C LEU A 349 19.10 -20.72 -4.64
N ALA A 350 19.22 -19.41 -4.90
CA ALA A 350 19.00 -18.80 -6.21
C ALA A 350 19.82 -19.45 -7.33
N SER A 351 21.11 -19.73 -7.09
CA SER A 351 21.99 -20.34 -8.10
C SER A 351 21.55 -21.76 -8.47
N MET A 352 21.15 -22.56 -7.48
CA MET A 352 20.71 -23.94 -7.68
C MET A 352 19.38 -23.99 -8.45
N VAL A 353 18.42 -23.14 -8.08
CA VAL A 353 17.10 -23.18 -8.71
C VAL A 353 17.09 -22.59 -10.13
N SER A 354 18.04 -21.72 -10.46
CA SER A 354 18.07 -21.01 -11.75
C SER A 354 18.11 -21.92 -12.98
N TYR A 355 18.57 -23.17 -12.80
CA TYR A 355 18.70 -24.18 -13.84
C TYR A 355 17.64 -25.30 -13.76
N MET A 356 16.69 -25.20 -12.83
CA MET A 356 15.62 -26.17 -12.71
C MET A 356 14.52 -25.93 -13.76
N GLU A 357 13.97 -27.02 -14.29
CA GLU A 357 12.68 -26.97 -14.98
C GLU A 357 11.57 -26.52 -14.03
N TYR A 358 10.48 -25.98 -14.59
CA TYR A 358 9.38 -25.39 -13.83
C TYR A 358 8.79 -26.31 -12.74
N GLN A 359 8.57 -27.58 -13.06
CA GLN A 359 7.99 -28.53 -12.09
C GLN A 359 8.94 -28.80 -10.92
N ASN A 360 10.23 -28.98 -11.21
CA ASN A 360 11.27 -29.17 -10.19
C ASN A 360 11.44 -27.94 -9.32
N PHE A 361 11.42 -26.74 -9.93
CA PHE A 361 11.45 -25.48 -9.22
C PHE A 361 10.28 -25.33 -8.24
N LEU A 362 9.06 -25.61 -8.69
CA LEU A 362 7.88 -25.54 -7.84
C LEU A 362 7.97 -26.54 -6.70
N LEU A 363 8.28 -27.81 -6.99
CA LEU A 363 8.42 -28.84 -5.97
C LEU A 363 9.47 -28.48 -4.92
N PHE A 364 10.64 -28.04 -5.36
CA PHE A 364 11.73 -27.62 -4.48
C PHE A 364 11.32 -26.42 -3.60
N SER A 365 10.74 -25.38 -4.21
CA SER A 365 10.31 -24.17 -3.50
C SER A 365 9.22 -24.46 -2.47
N LYS A 366 8.28 -25.36 -2.80
CA LYS A 366 7.24 -25.87 -1.89
C LYS A 366 7.87 -26.53 -0.67
N LEU A 367 8.75 -27.51 -0.90
CA LEU A 367 9.43 -28.25 0.16
C LEU A 367 10.26 -27.33 1.06
N TYR A 368 10.97 -26.36 0.48
CA TYR A 368 11.79 -25.43 1.24
C TYR A 368 10.95 -24.51 2.14
N ILE A 369 9.89 -23.91 1.59
CA ILE A 369 9.00 -23.03 2.38
C ILE A 369 8.32 -23.82 3.50
N TRP A 370 7.89 -25.04 3.21
CA TRP A 370 7.37 -25.95 4.22
C TRP A 370 8.39 -26.19 5.34
N TYR A 371 9.62 -26.59 5.00
CA TYR A 371 10.68 -26.87 5.96
C TYR A 371 11.02 -25.62 6.81
N ARG A 372 11.07 -24.45 6.18
CA ARG A 372 11.30 -23.18 6.88
C ARG A 372 10.17 -22.86 7.86
N ASN A 373 8.91 -23.01 7.44
CA ASN A 373 7.76 -22.80 8.33
C ASN A 373 7.79 -23.76 9.51
N MET A 374 8.16 -25.02 9.24
CA MET A 374 8.35 -26.06 10.23
C MET A 374 9.32 -25.63 11.35
N LEU A 375 10.55 -25.27 10.97
CA LEU A 375 11.54 -24.76 11.93
C LEU A 375 11.05 -23.52 12.68
N ARG A 376 10.29 -22.66 12.01
CA ARG A 376 9.75 -21.45 12.63
C ARG A 376 8.66 -21.77 13.65
N ILE A 377 7.77 -22.73 13.39
CA ILE A 377 6.72 -23.17 14.31
C ILE A 377 7.33 -23.78 15.57
N VAL A 378 8.32 -24.67 15.42
CA VAL A 378 9.04 -25.28 16.55
C VAL A 378 9.70 -24.20 17.41
N LYS A 379 10.35 -23.21 16.78
CA LYS A 379 10.95 -22.09 17.53
C LYS A 379 9.93 -21.22 18.26
N LEU A 380 8.71 -21.09 17.73
CA LEU A 380 7.63 -20.33 18.36
C LEU A 380 6.92 -21.12 19.47
N ASN A 381 6.90 -22.45 19.39
CA ASN A 381 6.23 -23.33 20.33
C ASN A 381 7.16 -24.50 20.73
N PRO A 382 8.21 -24.25 21.52
CA PRO A 382 9.23 -25.27 21.84
C PRO A 382 8.67 -26.45 22.64
N GLU A 383 7.53 -26.27 23.33
CA GLU A 383 6.89 -27.31 24.15
C GLU A 383 5.82 -28.11 23.43
N ARG A 384 5.46 -27.74 22.19
CA ARG A 384 4.42 -28.44 21.43
C ARG A 384 5.03 -29.62 20.68
N ASP A 385 4.73 -30.83 21.13
CA ASP A 385 5.05 -32.06 20.40
C ASP A 385 4.12 -32.15 19.18
N VAL A 386 4.57 -31.68 18.02
CA VAL A 386 3.76 -31.74 16.78
C VAL A 386 4.21 -32.96 15.97
N PRO A 387 3.32 -33.96 15.76
CA PRO A 387 3.66 -35.21 15.10
C PRO A 387 4.16 -35.02 13.67
N TYR A 388 5.16 -35.82 13.26
CA TYR A 388 5.77 -35.71 11.93
C TYR A 388 4.76 -35.83 10.76
N LYS A 389 3.66 -36.56 10.97
CA LYS A 389 2.58 -36.79 10.01
C LYS A 389 1.75 -35.54 9.70
N ASP A 390 1.53 -34.67 10.68
CA ASP A 390 0.75 -33.45 10.51
C ASP A 390 1.52 -32.43 9.64
N TYR A 391 2.85 -32.59 9.57
CA TYR A 391 3.68 -31.81 8.67
C TYR A 391 3.59 -32.29 7.22
N PHE A 392 3.43 -33.60 6.94
CA PHE A 392 3.35 -34.11 5.56
C PHE A 392 1.99 -33.84 4.88
N LEU A 393 0.89 -33.82 5.64
CA LEU A 393 -0.46 -33.55 5.10
C LEU A 393 -0.59 -32.12 4.55
N ALA A 394 0.13 -31.16 5.14
CA ALA A 394 0.19 -29.77 4.65
C ALA A 394 0.84 -29.64 3.26
N ILE A 395 1.65 -30.61 2.82
CA ILE A 395 2.27 -30.64 1.48
C ILE A 395 1.26 -31.14 0.42
N ASN A 396 0.31 -31.99 0.82
CA ASN A 396 -0.61 -32.65 -0.11
C ASN A 396 -1.97 -31.94 -0.25
N GLY A 397 -2.20 -30.83 0.44
CA GLY A 397 -3.44 -30.05 0.33
C GLY A 397 -4.69 -30.78 0.83
N GLN A 398 -4.52 -31.82 1.64
CA GLN A 398 -5.62 -32.50 2.32
C GLN A 398 -5.57 -32.09 3.79
N SER A 399 -6.41 -31.09 4.12
CA SER A 399 -6.78 -30.74 5.49
C SER A 399 -8.20 -31.17 5.74
#